data_AF-F0WJY7-F1
#
_entry.id   AF-F0WJY7-F1
#
_cell.length_a   1.000
_cell.length_b   1.000
_cell.length_c   1.000
_cell.angle_alpha   90.00
_cell.angle_beta   90.00
_cell.angle_gamma   90.00
#
_symmetry.space_group_name_H-M   'P 1'
#
loop_
_entity.id
_entity.type
_entity.pdbx_description
1 polymer ?
#
loop_
_entity_poly.entity_id
_entity_poly.type
_entity_poly.pdbx_seq_one_letter_code
_entity_poly.pdbx_strand_id
1 'polypeptide(L)'
;MHADHEVLLRQIEQSSTKIEWLRSVYADALDALENALQVLIGKTRKRVWNVPEARKDIITQWFRLFLHVSDLRIEIRRGEIRHKTKRDLTQFSCQHKTGRSKASHSGLSIDDVNVLYQKLDRSSKDHRVRARLECLFLQIDLLDRDQIGSLDSRLKECLSVFESCICKYHKIEIVRDDPHDKLTVYGNRNGDDLVEYSVCRTCFGPSNCLCSVFDLQPWKDFKYPDVKASIDEITKAGKNDGVRRDHVPEMSTSVGLNELKRRYGFETLENSAERSTPPALLKTRRGGLDPSSSANHPDQALRFYRLKLQSSESPECKRLQSILSKMQHNTLHIHLSGMILKNMADSINVFLDTVEHFDIRIAGIDVSNTVLDNVTMKCLCRMFKMKAARRYSLSINMRGLTLDSFGDLLCLLKAMSSDTFGQWIKIRELNLSYNTFILTNDTSALKWLQELPQQFPALEELILVSCFPSLFWDIQHQTEEKVFAALLSLRRFSRLKKIDYSSNWVSSAILHIFFTLSELRQLTLDNLKFASRSLMSEEIVQRHGLEKTRKSIPDLESWTL
;
A
#
# COMPACT_ATOMS: atom_id res chain seq x y z
N MET A 1 -36.45 11.38 -14.41
CA MET A 1 -35.21 10.56 -14.40
C MET A 1 -34.02 11.23 -13.69
N HIS A 2 -33.91 12.56 -13.56
CA HIS A 2 -32.82 13.19 -12.80
C HIS A 2 -32.95 13.06 -11.26
N ALA A 3 -34.17 12.99 -10.71
CA ALA A 3 -34.40 12.91 -9.27
C ALA A 3 -33.81 11.63 -8.61
N ASP A 4 -33.84 10.48 -9.29
CA ASP A 4 -33.34 9.22 -8.73
C ASP A 4 -31.81 9.17 -8.65
N HIS A 5 -31.10 9.92 -9.51
CA HIS A 5 -29.63 9.95 -9.54
C HIS A 5 -29.06 10.75 -8.36
N GLU A 6 -29.67 11.88 -8.03
CA GLU A 6 -29.24 12.67 -6.86
C GLU A 6 -29.46 11.92 -5.56
N VAL A 7 -30.55 11.16 -5.44
CA VAL A 7 -30.85 10.35 -4.25
C VAL A 7 -29.79 9.26 -4.06
N LEU A 8 -29.44 8.54 -5.13
CA LEU A 8 -28.40 7.50 -5.10
C LEU A 8 -27.02 8.11 -4.77
N LEU A 9 -26.66 9.25 -5.37
CA LEU A 9 -25.40 9.94 -5.08
C LEU A 9 -25.32 10.41 -3.62
N ARG A 10 -26.39 10.99 -3.07
CA ARG A 10 -26.43 11.39 -1.65
C ARG A 10 -26.28 10.19 -0.73
N GLN A 11 -26.93 9.06 -1.05
CA GLN A 11 -26.81 7.85 -0.24
C GLN A 11 -25.38 7.29 -0.28
N ILE A 12 -24.71 7.33 -1.45
CA ILE A 12 -23.30 6.95 -1.57
C ILE A 12 -22.42 7.89 -0.73
N GLU A 13 -22.59 9.21 -0.82
CA GLU A 13 -21.82 10.18 -0.03
C GLU A 13 -22.00 9.97 1.49
N GLN A 14 -23.23 9.70 1.94
CA GLN A 14 -23.54 9.38 3.34
C GLN A 14 -22.90 8.07 3.78
N SER A 15 -22.90 7.07 2.91
CA SER A 15 -22.28 5.77 3.18
C SER A 15 -20.76 5.91 3.27
N SER A 16 -20.11 6.62 2.35
CA SER A 16 -18.67 6.91 2.40
C SER A 16 -18.29 7.63 3.69
N THR A 17 -19.03 8.67 4.06
CA THR A 17 -18.81 9.41 5.32
C THR A 17 -18.93 8.48 6.54
N LYS A 18 -19.94 7.61 6.54
CA LYS A 18 -20.18 6.66 7.63
C LYS A 18 -19.08 5.61 7.73
N ILE A 19 -18.65 5.07 6.60
CA ILE A 19 -17.57 4.09 6.49
C ILE A 19 -16.26 4.69 7.00
N GLU A 20 -15.92 5.92 6.59
CA GLU A 20 -14.72 6.62 7.08
C GLU A 20 -14.74 6.84 8.59
N TRP A 21 -15.87 7.30 9.13
CA TRP A 21 -16.04 7.43 10.58
C TRP A 21 -15.87 6.09 11.30
N LEU A 22 -16.50 5.01 10.82
CA LEU A 22 -16.34 3.68 11.39
C LEU A 22 -14.91 3.15 11.28
N ARG A 23 -14.18 3.47 10.21
CA ARG A 23 -12.76 3.11 10.06
C ARG A 23 -11.89 3.76 11.12
N SER A 24 -12.15 5.03 11.46
CA SER A 24 -11.47 5.70 12.58
C SER A 24 -11.76 4.98 13.90
N VAL A 25 -13.03 4.68 14.17
CA VAL A 25 -13.43 3.95 15.39
C VAL A 25 -12.80 2.55 15.43
N TYR A 26 -12.70 1.87 14.30
CA TYR A 26 -12.05 0.56 14.18
C TYR A 26 -10.54 0.63 14.41
N ALA A 27 -9.87 1.69 13.94
CA ALA A 27 -8.46 1.92 14.23
C ALA A 27 -8.23 2.13 15.74
N ASP A 28 -9.03 2.98 16.38
CA ASP A 28 -8.95 3.20 17.84
C ASP A 28 -9.20 1.91 18.63
N ALA A 29 -10.16 1.11 18.18
CA ALA A 29 -10.49 -0.16 18.80
C ALA A 29 -9.37 -1.21 18.64
N LEU A 30 -8.66 -1.19 17.50
CA LEU A 30 -7.48 -2.02 17.26
C LEU A 30 -6.31 -1.60 18.13
N ASP A 31 -6.05 -0.30 18.30
CA ASP A 31 -5.01 0.21 19.21
C ASP A 31 -5.26 -0.29 20.65
N ALA A 32 -6.51 -0.23 21.11
CA ALA A 32 -6.90 -0.76 22.41
C ALA A 32 -6.72 -2.30 22.51
N LEU A 33 -7.08 -3.05 21.46
CA LEU A 33 -6.91 -4.50 21.40
C LEU A 33 -5.43 -4.91 21.41
N GLU A 34 -4.58 -4.19 20.68
CA GLU A 34 -3.13 -4.38 20.64
C GLU A 34 -2.51 -4.08 22.01
N ASN A 35 -2.91 -2.97 22.65
CA ASN A 35 -2.51 -2.65 24.02
C ASN A 35 -2.93 -3.75 25.01
N ALA A 36 -4.17 -4.24 24.90
CA ALA A 36 -4.66 -5.35 25.71
C ALA A 36 -3.87 -6.65 25.46
N LEU A 37 -3.42 -6.89 24.23
CA LEU A 37 -2.56 -8.02 23.88
C LEU A 37 -1.16 -7.90 24.49
N GLN A 38 -0.55 -6.71 24.44
CA GLN A 38 0.75 -6.46 25.09
C GLN A 38 0.67 -6.67 26.60
N VAL A 39 -0.40 -6.18 27.24
CA VAL A 39 -0.63 -6.42 28.67
C VAL A 39 -0.83 -7.91 28.96
N LEU A 40 -1.56 -8.65 28.11
CA LEU A 40 -1.70 -10.10 28.23
C LEU A 40 -0.34 -10.81 28.16
N ILE A 41 0.50 -10.48 27.19
CA ILE A 41 1.87 -11.01 27.07
C ILE A 41 2.71 -10.69 28.32
N GLY A 42 2.52 -9.51 28.91
CA GLY A 42 3.15 -9.15 30.18
C GLY A 42 2.62 -9.98 31.35
N LYS A 43 1.32 -10.26 31.40
CA LYS A 43 0.68 -11.04 32.48
C LYS A 43 1.01 -12.54 32.40
N THR A 44 1.19 -13.12 31.21
CA THR A 44 1.62 -14.53 31.04
C THR A 44 2.99 -14.83 31.65
N ARG A 45 3.84 -13.80 31.79
CA ARG A 45 5.17 -13.91 32.40
C ARG A 45 5.19 -13.72 33.92
N LYS A 46 4.04 -13.42 34.55
CA LYS A 46 3.93 -13.12 35.99
C LYS A 46 3.28 -14.26 36.75
N ARG A 47 3.48 -14.30 38.09
CA ARG A 47 2.85 -15.28 39.01
C ARG A 47 1.33 -15.34 38.90
N VAL A 48 0.68 -14.25 38.48
CA VAL A 48 -0.78 -14.16 38.27
C VAL A 48 -1.26 -15.18 37.22
N TRP A 49 -0.43 -15.55 36.24
CA TRP A 49 -0.76 -16.55 35.23
C TRP A 49 -0.93 -17.97 35.80
N ASN A 50 -0.33 -18.24 36.96
CA ASN A 50 -0.40 -19.54 37.62
C ASN A 50 -1.71 -19.75 38.38
N VAL A 51 -2.56 -18.73 38.47
CA VAL A 51 -3.91 -18.82 39.07
C VAL A 51 -4.91 -19.17 37.96
N PRO A 52 -5.52 -20.37 37.96
CA PRO A 52 -6.38 -20.85 36.86
C PRO A 52 -7.55 -19.91 36.54
N GLU A 53 -8.29 -19.44 37.55
CA GLU A 53 -9.40 -18.49 37.42
C GLU A 53 -8.94 -17.17 36.80
N ALA A 54 -7.82 -16.62 37.28
CA ALA A 54 -7.24 -15.38 36.77
C ALA A 54 -6.92 -15.47 35.28
N ARG A 55 -6.30 -16.59 34.89
CA ARG A 55 -5.92 -16.89 33.51
C ARG A 55 -7.14 -17.04 32.62
N LYS A 56 -8.15 -17.81 33.05
CA LYS A 56 -9.43 -17.98 32.34
C LYS A 56 -10.11 -16.64 32.08
N ASP A 57 -10.16 -15.76 33.08
CA ASP A 57 -10.77 -14.45 32.96
C ASP A 57 -10.02 -13.54 31.98
N ILE A 58 -8.68 -13.52 32.03
CA ILE A 58 -7.85 -12.74 31.11
C ILE A 58 -8.06 -13.18 29.66
N ILE A 59 -7.99 -14.49 29.39
CA ILE A 59 -8.20 -15.06 28.05
C ILE A 59 -9.61 -14.75 27.54
N THR A 60 -10.62 -14.96 28.40
CA THR A 60 -12.02 -14.72 28.05
C THR A 60 -12.28 -13.26 27.72
N GLN A 61 -11.74 -12.33 28.51
CA GLN A 61 -11.94 -10.90 28.30
C GLN A 61 -11.26 -10.39 27.03
N TRP A 62 -10.03 -10.84 26.76
CA TRP A 62 -9.35 -10.48 25.53
C TRP A 62 -10.11 -10.99 24.30
N PHE A 63 -10.56 -12.26 24.32
CA PHE A 63 -11.30 -12.81 23.20
C PHE A 63 -12.66 -12.15 23.00
N ARG A 64 -13.36 -11.77 24.09
CA ARG A 64 -14.59 -10.95 24.00
C ARG A 64 -14.32 -9.59 23.36
N LEU A 65 -13.24 -8.91 23.77
CA LEU A 65 -12.84 -7.65 23.15
C LEU A 65 -12.56 -7.84 21.65
N PHE A 66 -11.81 -8.87 21.28
CA PHE A 66 -11.56 -9.24 19.89
C PHE A 66 -12.86 -9.43 19.09
N LEU A 67 -13.86 -10.13 19.63
CA LEU A 67 -15.15 -10.32 18.97
C LEU A 67 -15.88 -8.99 18.73
N HIS A 68 -15.87 -8.08 19.71
CA HIS A 68 -16.47 -6.74 19.56
C HIS A 68 -15.73 -5.88 18.51
N VAL A 69 -14.40 -5.96 18.46
CA VAL A 69 -13.60 -5.28 17.42
C VAL A 69 -13.87 -5.89 16.03
N SER A 70 -14.00 -7.22 15.95
CA SER A 70 -14.38 -7.93 14.72
C SER A 70 -15.79 -7.54 14.23
N ASP A 71 -16.72 -7.25 15.13
CA ASP A 71 -18.07 -6.81 14.75
C ASP A 71 -18.05 -5.43 14.04
N LEU A 72 -17.10 -4.53 14.37
CA LEU A 72 -16.92 -3.27 13.63
C LEU A 72 -16.51 -3.52 12.18
N ARG A 73 -15.60 -4.48 11.96
CA ARG A 73 -15.19 -4.89 10.60
C ARG A 73 -16.39 -5.37 9.80
N ILE A 74 -17.30 -6.10 10.43
CA ILE A 74 -18.51 -6.64 9.80
C ILE A 74 -19.52 -5.52 9.51
N GLU A 75 -19.68 -4.57 10.44
CA GLU A 75 -20.51 -3.38 10.24
C GLU A 75 -19.99 -2.52 9.08
N ILE A 76 -18.68 -2.31 8.98
CA ILE A 76 -18.08 -1.52 7.88
C ILE A 76 -18.32 -2.19 6.52
N ARG A 77 -18.09 -3.51 6.43
CA ARG A 77 -18.16 -4.26 5.16
C ARG A 77 -19.60 -4.51 4.71
N ARG A 78 -20.42 -5.09 5.60
CA ARG A 78 -21.76 -5.63 5.28
C ARG A 78 -22.90 -4.81 5.91
N GLY A 79 -22.60 -3.78 6.68
CA GLY A 79 -23.60 -2.97 7.37
C GLY A 79 -24.32 -3.70 8.48
N GLU A 80 -23.91 -4.94 8.80
CA GLU A 80 -24.58 -5.79 9.77
C GLU A 80 -24.35 -5.26 11.19
N ILE A 81 -25.43 -4.83 11.83
CA ILE A 81 -25.42 -4.36 13.22
C ILE A 81 -25.73 -5.54 14.14
N ARG A 82 -24.79 -5.87 15.03
CA ARG A 82 -24.90 -7.04 15.94
C ARG A 82 -25.30 -6.68 17.36
N HIS A 83 -25.10 -5.42 17.75
CA HIS A 83 -25.35 -4.91 19.09
C HIS A 83 -26.56 -3.98 19.13
N LYS A 84 -27.11 -3.74 20.33
CA LYS A 84 -28.14 -2.72 20.54
C LYS A 84 -27.59 -1.37 20.09
N THR A 85 -28.39 -0.63 19.31
CA THR A 85 -28.02 0.68 18.78
C THR A 85 -29.18 1.66 18.92
N LYS A 86 -28.89 2.95 19.13
CA LYS A 86 -29.89 4.03 19.08
C LYS A 86 -30.15 4.52 17.65
N ARG A 87 -29.38 4.04 16.68
CA ARG A 87 -29.46 4.48 15.29
C ARG A 87 -30.75 3.98 14.65
N ASP A 88 -31.37 4.85 13.85
CA ASP A 88 -32.49 4.46 13.02
C ASP A 88 -32.01 3.62 11.83
N LEU A 89 -32.24 2.31 11.90
CA LEU A 89 -31.88 1.37 10.84
C LEU A 89 -32.91 1.31 9.71
N THR A 90 -34.02 2.04 9.81
CA THR A 90 -35.05 2.10 8.77
C THR A 90 -34.79 3.20 7.74
N GLN A 91 -33.88 4.13 8.06
CA GLN A 91 -33.55 5.28 7.21
C GLN A 91 -33.02 4.85 5.83
N PHE A 92 -32.20 3.80 5.77
CA PHE A 92 -31.64 3.28 4.51
C PHE A 92 -31.92 1.78 4.40
N SER A 93 -32.40 1.36 3.23
CA SER A 93 -32.56 -0.05 2.93
C SER A 93 -31.22 -0.69 2.56
N CYS A 94 -30.96 -1.89 3.05
CA CYS A 94 -29.85 -2.72 2.59
C CYS A 94 -30.00 -3.01 1.09
N GLN A 95 -28.93 -2.78 0.35
CA GLN A 95 -28.89 -2.88 -1.11
C GLN A 95 -28.31 -4.22 -1.57
N HIS A 96 -27.48 -4.86 -0.74
CA HIS A 96 -26.79 -6.09 -1.05
C HIS A 96 -27.49 -7.34 -0.46
N LYS A 97 -27.03 -8.52 -0.89
CA LYS A 97 -27.53 -9.84 -0.44
C LYS A 97 -26.45 -10.70 0.24
N THR A 98 -25.24 -10.15 0.41
CA THR A 98 -24.06 -10.82 0.97
C THR A 98 -24.08 -10.96 2.50
N GLY A 99 -25.12 -10.42 3.17
CA GLY A 99 -25.32 -10.54 4.61
C GLY A 99 -26.15 -11.76 5.03
N ARG A 100 -26.19 -12.00 6.35
CA ARG A 100 -27.03 -13.07 6.92
C ARG A 100 -28.52 -12.76 6.74
N SER A 101 -29.30 -13.80 6.46
CA SER A 101 -30.77 -13.69 6.41
C SER A 101 -31.30 -13.15 7.74
N LYS A 102 -32.15 -12.11 7.68
CA LYS A 102 -32.74 -11.41 8.83
C LYS A 102 -31.75 -10.64 9.72
N ALA A 103 -30.51 -10.43 9.29
CA ALA A 103 -29.64 -9.49 10.00
C ALA A 103 -30.20 -8.06 9.92
N SER A 104 -29.94 -7.27 10.96
CA SER A 104 -30.25 -5.84 10.93
C SER A 104 -29.10 -5.12 10.24
N HIS A 105 -29.43 -4.31 9.23
CA HIS A 105 -28.44 -3.61 8.41
C HIS A 105 -28.61 -2.10 8.54
N SER A 106 -27.50 -1.37 8.42
CA SER A 106 -27.50 0.09 8.33
C SER A 106 -27.82 0.63 6.94
N GLY A 107 -27.66 -0.17 5.89
CA GLY A 107 -27.80 0.26 4.48
C GLY A 107 -26.73 1.26 4.02
N LEU A 108 -25.63 1.36 4.78
CA LEU A 108 -24.54 2.33 4.61
C LEU A 108 -23.16 1.65 4.69
N SER A 109 -23.02 0.49 4.06
CA SER A 109 -21.79 -0.33 4.08
C SER A 109 -21.05 -0.33 2.75
N ILE A 110 -19.84 -0.91 2.74
CA ILE A 110 -19.08 -1.09 1.49
C ILE A 110 -19.89 -1.89 0.48
N ASP A 111 -20.49 -3.01 0.91
CA ASP A 111 -21.34 -3.83 0.04
C ASP A 111 -22.56 -3.05 -0.48
N ASP A 112 -23.17 -2.19 0.34
CA ASP A 112 -24.28 -1.33 -0.09
C ASP A 112 -23.84 -0.33 -1.15
N VAL A 113 -22.69 0.32 -0.93
CA VAL A 113 -22.11 1.30 -1.85
C VAL A 113 -21.76 0.65 -3.19
N ASN A 114 -21.20 -0.55 -3.19
CA ASN A 114 -20.92 -1.33 -4.39
C ASN A 114 -22.19 -1.54 -5.24
N VAL A 115 -23.31 -1.90 -4.59
CA VAL A 115 -24.57 -2.12 -5.29
C VAL A 115 -25.17 -0.80 -5.80
N LEU A 116 -25.14 0.26 -4.99
CA LEU A 116 -25.62 1.59 -5.40
C LEU A 116 -24.81 2.13 -6.58
N TYR A 117 -23.50 1.93 -6.55
CA TYR A 117 -22.60 2.27 -7.65
C TYR A 117 -22.98 1.53 -8.94
N GLN A 118 -23.12 0.21 -8.89
CA GLN A 118 -23.52 -0.59 -10.07
C GLN A 118 -24.87 -0.15 -10.64
N LYS A 119 -25.81 0.28 -9.78
CA LYS A 119 -27.10 0.83 -10.21
C LYS A 119 -26.91 2.17 -10.94
N LEU A 120 -26.07 3.06 -10.41
CA LEU A 120 -25.82 4.38 -10.99
C LEU A 120 -25.04 4.31 -12.32
N ASP A 121 -24.06 3.40 -12.42
CA ASP A 121 -23.28 3.18 -13.64
C ASP A 121 -24.15 2.64 -14.79
N ARG A 122 -25.07 1.72 -14.48
CA ARG A 122 -26.04 1.18 -15.46
C ARG A 122 -27.09 2.21 -15.89
N SER A 123 -27.45 3.16 -15.02
CA SER A 123 -28.49 4.14 -15.31
C SER A 123 -27.97 5.41 -16.00
N SER A 124 -26.67 5.70 -15.92
CA SER A 124 -26.10 6.95 -16.41
C SER A 124 -25.48 6.86 -17.80
N LYS A 125 -26.00 7.66 -18.74
CA LYS A 125 -25.31 8.01 -20.01
C LYS A 125 -24.57 9.35 -19.93
N ASP A 126 -24.63 10.04 -18.79
CA ASP A 126 -24.06 11.38 -18.60
C ASP A 126 -22.58 11.29 -18.19
N HIS A 127 -21.72 11.91 -19.00
CA HIS A 127 -20.28 12.05 -18.75
C HIS A 127 -19.96 12.62 -17.36
N ARG A 128 -20.73 13.60 -16.87
CA ARG A 128 -20.45 14.26 -15.58
C ARG A 128 -20.69 13.33 -14.40
N VAL A 129 -21.73 12.51 -14.53
CA VAL A 129 -22.03 11.46 -13.55
C VAL A 129 -20.97 10.37 -13.64
N ARG A 130 -20.49 10.00 -14.84
CA ARG A 130 -19.37 9.04 -14.99
C ARG A 130 -18.06 9.51 -14.35
N ALA A 131 -17.64 10.76 -14.54
CA ALA A 131 -16.41 11.27 -13.91
C ALA A 131 -16.51 11.30 -12.37
N ARG A 132 -17.69 11.66 -11.84
CA ARG A 132 -17.96 11.62 -10.39
C ARG A 132 -18.04 10.19 -9.87
N LEU A 133 -18.59 9.28 -10.67
CA LEU A 133 -18.56 7.84 -10.43
C LEU A 133 -17.15 7.27 -10.43
N GLU A 134 -16.25 7.69 -11.32
CA GLU A 134 -14.85 7.24 -11.34
C GLU A 134 -14.08 7.64 -10.07
N CYS A 135 -14.33 8.86 -9.56
CA CYS A 135 -13.76 9.30 -8.27
C CYS A 135 -14.32 8.49 -7.09
N LEU A 136 -15.62 8.22 -7.09
CA LEU A 136 -16.26 7.34 -6.11
C LEU A 136 -15.76 5.90 -6.25
N PHE A 137 -15.55 5.41 -7.47
CA PHE A 137 -15.03 4.09 -7.76
C PHE A 137 -13.63 3.92 -7.19
N LEU A 138 -12.73 4.89 -7.35
CA LEU A 138 -11.42 4.84 -6.70
C LEU A 138 -11.52 4.79 -5.16
N GLN A 139 -12.47 5.51 -4.56
CA GLN A 139 -12.70 5.45 -3.11
C GLN A 139 -13.30 4.11 -2.67
N ILE A 140 -14.20 3.55 -3.46
CA ILE A 140 -14.86 2.28 -3.23
C ILE A 140 -13.91 1.11 -3.46
N ASP A 141 -13.09 1.12 -4.51
CA ASP A 141 -12.10 0.08 -4.83
C ASP A 141 -10.94 0.06 -3.81
N LEU A 142 -10.67 1.22 -3.17
CA LEU A 142 -9.83 1.29 -1.95
C LEU A 142 -10.50 0.64 -0.72
N LEU A 143 -11.83 0.55 -0.70
CA LEU A 143 -12.63 -0.09 0.35
C LEU A 143 -12.93 -1.58 0.03
N ASP A 144 -13.02 -1.93 -1.26
CA ASP A 144 -13.55 -3.20 -1.80
C ASP A 144 -12.49 -4.29 -2.00
N ARG A 145 -11.28 -4.12 -1.46
CA ARG A 145 -10.22 -5.17 -1.50
C ARG A 145 -10.53 -6.39 -0.61
N ASP A 146 -11.80 -6.71 -0.39
CA ASP A 146 -12.27 -7.72 0.58
C ASP A 146 -11.62 -7.55 1.97
N GLN A 147 -11.09 -6.35 2.27
CA GLN A 147 -10.21 -6.00 3.38
C GLN A 147 -10.33 -4.50 3.64
N ILE A 148 -10.49 -4.11 4.91
CA ILE A 148 -10.46 -2.71 5.35
C ILE A 148 -9.00 -2.25 5.41
N GLY A 149 -8.29 -2.38 4.27
CA GLY A 149 -6.86 -2.11 4.13
C GLY A 149 -5.99 -2.82 5.18
N SER A 150 -5.01 -2.09 5.71
CA SER A 150 -4.06 -2.58 6.72
C SER A 150 -4.69 -2.92 8.08
N LEU A 151 -5.89 -2.41 8.39
CA LEU A 151 -6.55 -2.65 9.68
C LEU A 151 -6.94 -4.12 9.86
N ASP A 152 -7.35 -4.79 8.77
CA ASP A 152 -7.69 -6.21 8.84
C ASP A 152 -6.46 -7.11 8.98
N SER A 153 -5.31 -6.68 8.46
CA SER A 153 -4.03 -7.34 8.71
C SER A 153 -3.65 -7.24 10.19
N ARG A 154 -3.82 -6.07 10.81
CA ARG A 154 -3.59 -5.86 12.25
C ARG A 154 -4.49 -6.73 13.11
N LEU A 155 -5.78 -6.83 12.79
CA LEU A 155 -6.72 -7.70 13.51
C LEU A 155 -6.29 -9.18 13.44
N LYS A 156 -5.90 -9.65 12.24
CA LYS A 156 -5.40 -11.02 12.04
C LYS A 156 -4.10 -11.28 12.80
N GLU A 157 -3.19 -10.31 12.80
CA GLU A 157 -1.93 -10.40 13.54
C GLU A 157 -2.17 -10.46 15.04
N CYS A 158 -3.08 -9.64 15.59
CA CYS A 158 -3.48 -9.70 16.99
C CYS A 158 -3.95 -11.11 17.40
N LEU A 159 -4.81 -11.72 16.58
CA LEU A 159 -5.30 -13.08 16.82
C LEU A 159 -4.18 -14.11 16.75
N SER A 160 -3.33 -14.04 15.73
CA SER A 160 -2.18 -14.95 15.56
C SER A 160 -1.20 -14.88 16.73
N VAL A 161 -0.88 -13.67 17.20
CA VAL A 161 0.00 -13.46 18.35
C VAL A 161 -0.66 -13.96 19.64
N PHE A 162 -1.97 -13.72 19.80
CA PHE A 162 -2.74 -14.28 20.91
C PHE A 162 -2.69 -15.81 20.91
N GLU A 163 -2.97 -16.47 19.78
CA GLU A 163 -2.90 -17.93 19.65
C GLU A 163 -1.51 -18.45 20.01
N SER A 164 -0.45 -17.86 19.45
CA SER A 164 0.94 -18.21 19.76
C SER A 164 1.29 -18.03 21.25
N CYS A 165 0.70 -17.04 21.91
CA CYS A 165 0.88 -16.79 23.33
C CYS A 165 0.22 -17.88 24.18
N ILE A 166 -1.02 -18.24 23.86
CA ILE A 166 -1.84 -19.17 24.66
C ILE A 166 -1.51 -20.64 24.39
N CYS A 167 -1.18 -21.02 23.15
CA CYS A 167 -0.84 -22.39 22.73
C CYS A 167 0.37 -22.99 23.46
N LYS A 168 1.18 -22.15 24.13
CA LYS A 168 2.27 -22.60 25.00
C LYS A 168 1.78 -23.28 26.28
N TYR A 169 0.59 -22.90 26.73
CA TYR A 169 0.02 -23.30 28.02
C TYR A 169 -1.20 -24.21 27.87
N HIS A 170 -2.02 -23.97 26.84
CA HIS A 170 -3.26 -24.72 26.58
C HIS A 170 -3.31 -25.22 25.15
N LYS A 171 -4.01 -26.34 24.94
CA LYS A 171 -4.60 -26.63 23.63
C LYS A 171 -5.81 -25.70 23.48
N ILE A 172 -5.88 -24.97 22.38
CA ILE A 172 -7.01 -24.09 22.05
C ILE A 172 -7.48 -24.39 20.64
N GLU A 173 -8.77 -24.14 20.40
CA GLU A 173 -9.38 -24.23 19.09
C GLU A 173 -10.22 -22.97 18.86
N ILE A 174 -9.96 -22.30 17.74
CA ILE A 174 -10.72 -21.11 17.34
C ILE A 174 -11.49 -21.46 16.07
N VAL A 175 -12.79 -21.67 16.24
CA VAL A 175 -13.72 -21.88 15.11
C VAL A 175 -14.14 -20.51 14.62
N ARG A 176 -13.79 -20.20 13.37
CA ARG A 176 -14.14 -18.93 12.69
C ARG A 176 -15.27 -19.15 11.70
N ASP A 177 -16.43 -19.46 12.23
CA ASP A 177 -17.64 -19.64 11.45
C ASP A 177 -18.56 -18.45 11.69
N ASP A 178 -18.33 -17.31 11.01
CA ASP A 178 -19.16 -16.11 11.16
C ASP A 178 -20.63 -16.44 10.88
N PRO A 179 -21.56 -16.28 11.85
CA PRO A 179 -21.48 -15.41 13.04
C PRO A 179 -21.12 -16.09 14.37
N HIS A 180 -20.91 -17.39 14.38
CA HIS A 180 -20.67 -18.25 15.54
C HIS A 180 -19.20 -18.40 15.97
N ASP A 181 -18.37 -17.37 15.73
CA ASP A 181 -16.97 -17.36 16.18
C ASP A 181 -16.85 -17.80 17.65
N LYS A 182 -16.02 -18.83 17.88
CA LYS A 182 -15.89 -19.52 19.18
C LYS A 182 -14.44 -19.88 19.46
N LEU A 183 -13.98 -19.52 20.66
CA LEU A 183 -12.75 -20.03 21.27
C LEU A 183 -13.12 -21.16 22.23
N THR A 184 -12.50 -22.32 22.07
CA THR A 184 -12.56 -23.45 22.99
C THR A 184 -11.18 -23.63 23.60
N VAL A 185 -11.10 -23.71 24.93
CA VAL A 185 -9.86 -23.94 25.68
C VAL A 185 -9.94 -25.30 26.36
N TYR A 186 -8.92 -26.13 26.15
CA TYR A 186 -8.84 -27.48 26.70
C TYR A 186 -7.93 -27.51 27.94
N GLY A 187 -8.28 -28.36 28.91
CA GLY A 187 -7.66 -28.37 30.24
C GLY A 187 -6.22 -28.87 30.27
N ASN A 188 -5.79 -29.62 29.24
CA ASN A 188 -4.42 -30.13 29.15
C ASN A 188 -3.86 -29.97 27.73
N ARG A 189 -2.58 -29.62 27.62
CA ARG A 189 -1.90 -29.38 26.34
C ARG A 189 -1.65 -30.67 25.54
N ASN A 190 -1.51 -31.81 26.24
CA ASN A 190 -0.88 -33.02 25.69
C ASN A 190 -1.75 -34.30 25.69
N GLY A 191 -3.03 -34.31 26.08
CA GLY A 191 -3.68 -35.63 26.21
C GLY A 191 -5.17 -35.81 26.40
N ASP A 192 -5.98 -34.79 26.68
CA ASP A 192 -7.44 -34.98 26.79
C ASP A 192 -8.20 -33.87 26.07
N ASP A 193 -9.20 -34.24 25.25
CA ASP A 193 -10.15 -33.33 24.61
C ASP A 193 -11.20 -32.77 25.61
N LEU A 194 -10.88 -32.78 26.91
CA LEU A 194 -11.74 -32.23 27.93
C LEU A 194 -11.74 -30.69 27.83
N VAL A 195 -12.87 -30.15 27.39
CA VAL A 195 -13.12 -28.72 27.30
C VAL A 195 -13.16 -28.11 28.71
N GLU A 196 -12.24 -27.19 29.00
CA GLU A 196 -12.18 -26.46 30.27
C GLU A 196 -13.23 -25.33 30.28
N TYR A 197 -13.29 -24.57 29.18
CA TYR A 197 -14.31 -23.57 28.94
C TYR A 197 -14.34 -23.16 27.46
N SER A 198 -15.43 -22.49 27.05
CA SER A 198 -15.51 -21.88 25.73
C SER A 198 -16.12 -20.49 25.79
N VAL A 199 -15.70 -19.64 24.86
CA VAL A 199 -16.14 -18.26 24.71
C VAL A 199 -16.64 -18.09 23.29
N CYS A 200 -17.91 -17.71 23.11
CA CYS A 200 -18.50 -17.50 21.80
C CYS A 200 -19.15 -16.11 21.71
N ARG A 201 -19.37 -15.65 20.47
CA ARG A 201 -20.19 -14.45 20.22
C ARG A 201 -21.62 -14.69 20.73
N THR A 202 -22.14 -13.71 21.48
CA THR A 202 -23.49 -13.78 22.07
C THR A 202 -24.48 -12.81 21.41
N CYS A 203 -23.98 -11.81 20.69
CA CYS A 203 -24.79 -10.76 20.07
C CYS A 203 -24.84 -10.97 18.55
N PHE A 204 -26.05 -11.20 18.03
CA PHE A 204 -26.28 -11.51 16.63
C PHE A 204 -27.15 -10.48 15.90
N GLY A 205 -27.69 -9.51 16.63
CA GLY A 205 -28.57 -8.44 16.15
C GLY A 205 -29.08 -7.56 17.30
N PRO A 206 -29.58 -6.34 17.03
CA PRO A 206 -29.99 -5.38 18.05
C PRO A 206 -31.12 -5.89 18.95
N SER A 207 -32.07 -6.65 18.39
CA SER A 207 -33.22 -7.22 19.12
C SER A 207 -32.82 -8.28 20.15
N ASN A 208 -31.77 -9.05 19.87
CA ASN A 208 -31.34 -10.20 20.69
C ASN A 208 -30.06 -9.90 21.49
N CYS A 209 -29.55 -8.67 21.41
CA CYS A 209 -28.32 -8.27 22.08
C CYS A 209 -28.58 -8.02 23.57
N LEU A 210 -27.76 -8.62 24.44
CA LEU A 210 -27.86 -8.51 25.90
C LEU A 210 -26.93 -7.45 26.51
N CYS A 211 -26.24 -6.66 25.68
CA CYS A 211 -25.37 -5.59 26.17
C CYS A 211 -26.16 -4.58 27.03
N SER A 212 -25.51 -4.12 28.10
CA SER A 212 -26.09 -3.20 29.08
C SER A 212 -26.26 -1.77 28.56
N VAL A 213 -25.50 -1.40 27.53
CA VAL A 213 -25.48 -0.05 26.96
C VAL A 213 -25.70 -0.13 25.45
N PHE A 214 -26.38 0.88 24.90
CA PHE A 214 -26.52 1.08 23.46
C PHE A 214 -25.21 1.57 22.84
N ASP A 215 -24.94 1.14 21.60
CA ASP A 215 -23.74 1.52 20.86
C ASP A 215 -22.47 1.24 21.68
N LEU A 216 -22.42 0.06 22.30
CA LEU A 216 -21.36 -0.34 23.22
C LEU A 216 -19.97 -0.28 22.55
N GLN A 217 -19.04 0.43 23.17
CA GLN A 217 -17.64 0.57 22.73
C GLN A 217 -16.69 0.06 23.82
N PRO A 218 -16.61 -1.27 24.04
CA PRO A 218 -15.91 -1.83 25.19
C PRO A 218 -14.41 -1.56 25.19
N TRP A 219 -13.82 -1.18 24.06
CA TRP A 219 -12.41 -0.82 23.92
C TRP A 219 -12.04 0.52 24.57
N LYS A 220 -12.98 1.46 24.78
CA LYS A 220 -12.66 2.77 25.35
C LYS A 220 -12.19 2.71 26.80
N ASP A 221 -12.86 1.88 27.60
CA ASP A 221 -12.60 1.75 29.03
C ASP A 221 -12.01 0.38 29.39
N PHE A 222 -11.48 -0.34 28.39
CA PHE A 222 -11.01 -1.71 28.58
C PHE A 222 -9.84 -1.75 29.56
N LYS A 223 -10.03 -2.47 30.67
CA LYS A 223 -8.97 -2.84 31.61
C LYS A 223 -9.19 -4.27 32.05
N TYR A 224 -8.12 -5.05 32.10
CA TYR A 224 -8.20 -6.33 32.78
C TYR A 224 -8.46 -6.10 34.27
N PRO A 225 -9.26 -6.93 34.94
CA PRO A 225 -9.44 -6.86 36.37
C PRO A 225 -8.11 -7.04 37.09
N ASP A 226 -7.97 -6.29 38.19
CA ASP A 226 -6.92 -6.52 39.17
C ASP A 226 -7.25 -7.80 39.92
N VAL A 227 -6.71 -8.91 39.43
CA VAL A 227 -6.80 -10.16 40.16
C VAL A 227 -5.91 -10.04 41.40
N LYS A 228 -6.54 -9.80 42.54
CA LYS A 228 -5.90 -9.95 43.85
C LYS A 228 -5.59 -11.44 44.01
N ALA A 229 -4.40 -11.84 43.58
CA ALA A 229 -3.87 -13.14 43.95
C ALA A 229 -3.73 -13.11 45.48
N SER A 230 -4.66 -13.75 46.19
CA SER A 230 -4.51 -13.97 47.62
C SER A 230 -3.29 -14.90 47.77
N ILE A 231 -2.19 -14.35 48.30
CA ILE A 231 -0.91 -15.07 48.44
C ILE A 231 -1.02 -16.21 49.48
N ASP A 232 -2.13 -16.29 50.22
CA ASP A 232 -2.28 -17.17 51.39
C ASP A 232 -2.70 -18.62 51.09
N GLU A 233 -3.04 -18.97 49.84
CA GLU A 233 -3.45 -20.36 49.51
C GLU A 233 -2.36 -21.20 48.82
N ILE A 234 -1.29 -20.58 48.31
CA ILE A 234 -0.19 -21.31 47.64
C ILE A 234 0.67 -22.09 48.64
N THR A 235 0.63 -21.76 49.93
CA THR A 235 1.43 -22.43 50.98
C THR A 235 0.83 -23.74 51.50
N LYS A 236 -0.41 -24.10 51.14
CA LYS A 236 -1.06 -25.34 51.66
C LYS A 236 -1.00 -26.54 50.73
N ALA A 237 -0.65 -26.38 49.45
CA ALA A 237 -0.45 -27.50 48.52
C ALA A 237 0.98 -28.06 48.51
N GLY A 238 1.93 -27.41 49.20
CA GLY A 238 3.36 -27.76 49.20
C GLY A 238 3.83 -28.70 50.32
N LYS A 239 2.93 -29.47 50.93
CA LYS A 239 3.29 -30.51 51.92
C LYS A 239 2.46 -31.77 51.64
N ASN A 240 2.93 -32.59 50.72
CA ASN A 240 3.16 -34.02 50.96
C ASN A 240 3.87 -34.65 49.75
N ASP A 241 4.79 -35.54 50.11
CA ASP A 241 5.60 -36.44 49.30
C ASP A 241 6.71 -35.85 48.44
N GLY A 242 7.86 -35.74 49.11
CA GLY A 242 9.15 -35.60 48.48
C GLY A 242 9.67 -36.92 47.92
N VAL A 243 10.45 -36.79 46.85
CA VAL A 243 11.68 -37.56 46.65
C VAL A 243 12.70 -36.60 46.03
N ARG A 244 13.73 -36.27 46.80
CA ARG A 244 14.99 -35.69 46.29
C ARG A 244 15.63 -36.68 45.31
N ARG A 245 16.12 -36.19 44.17
CA ARG A 245 17.55 -36.32 43.84
C ARG A 245 17.94 -35.36 42.72
N ASP A 246 19.09 -34.77 42.95
CA ASP A 246 19.82 -33.79 42.18
C ASP A 246 20.17 -34.27 40.77
N HIS A 247 20.09 -33.35 39.79
CA HIS A 247 21.26 -32.86 39.04
C HIS A 247 20.79 -31.87 37.97
N VAL A 248 21.18 -30.61 38.16
CA VAL A 248 21.34 -29.66 37.05
C VAL A 248 22.62 -30.06 36.32
N PRO A 249 22.57 -30.16 34.99
CA PRO A 249 23.51 -29.39 34.20
C PRO A 249 22.77 -28.50 33.20
N GLU A 250 23.13 -27.22 33.18
CA GLU A 250 22.95 -26.37 32.02
C GLU A 250 23.53 -27.07 30.78
N MET A 251 22.69 -27.33 29.77
CA MET A 251 23.14 -27.32 28.39
C MET A 251 22.11 -26.59 27.53
N SER A 252 22.54 -25.42 27.08
CA SER A 252 22.09 -24.79 25.86
C SER A 252 21.98 -25.81 24.72
N THR A 253 20.79 -26.00 24.21
CA THR A 253 20.59 -26.46 22.83
C THR A 253 19.68 -25.47 22.14
N SER A 254 20.34 -24.44 21.60
CA SER A 254 19.78 -23.61 20.54
C SER A 254 19.31 -24.53 19.43
N VAL A 255 18.00 -24.57 19.20
CA VAL A 255 17.43 -25.16 17.99
C VAL A 255 17.90 -24.27 16.85
N GLY A 256 18.99 -24.69 16.18
CA GLY A 256 19.57 -23.97 15.06
C GLY A 256 18.53 -23.81 13.94
N LEU A 257 18.57 -22.65 13.27
CA LEU A 257 17.65 -22.22 12.21
C LEU A 257 17.42 -23.29 11.12
N ASN A 258 18.35 -24.23 10.94
CA ASN A 258 18.30 -25.31 9.95
C ASN A 258 17.38 -26.48 10.36
N GLU A 259 17.17 -26.69 11.66
CA GLU A 259 16.23 -27.70 12.18
C GLU A 259 14.76 -27.24 11.97
N LEU A 260 14.53 -25.93 12.08
CA LEU A 260 13.24 -25.28 11.79
C LEU A 260 12.89 -25.33 10.30
N LYS A 261 13.86 -25.12 9.40
CA LYS A 261 13.64 -25.17 7.94
C LYS A 261 13.21 -26.55 7.43
N ARG A 262 13.75 -27.63 8.02
CA ARG A 262 13.36 -29.02 7.69
C ARG A 262 11.92 -29.36 8.07
N ARG A 263 11.39 -28.81 9.17
CA ARG A 263 10.04 -29.12 9.66
C ARG A 263 8.90 -28.46 8.87
N TYR A 264 9.20 -27.44 8.06
CA TYR A 264 8.22 -26.70 7.25
C TYR A 264 8.34 -26.93 5.74
N GLY A 265 9.05 -27.98 5.31
CA GLY A 265 9.04 -28.44 3.91
C GLY A 265 9.97 -27.68 2.95
N PHE A 266 11.02 -27.02 3.43
CA PHE A 266 12.08 -26.50 2.56
C PHE A 266 13.16 -27.57 2.37
N GLU A 267 13.12 -28.29 1.24
CA GLU A 267 14.24 -29.13 0.82
C GLU A 267 15.39 -28.25 0.31
N THR A 268 16.53 -28.29 1.00
CA THR A 268 17.82 -27.86 0.43
C THR A 268 18.39 -29.02 -0.38
N LEU A 269 18.40 -28.87 -1.71
CA LEU A 269 19.24 -29.65 -2.61
C LEU A 269 20.71 -29.32 -2.32
N GLU A 270 21.35 -30.13 -1.48
CA GLU A 270 22.80 -30.26 -1.46
C GLU A 270 23.18 -31.49 -2.29
N ASN A 271 23.86 -31.28 -3.41
CA ASN A 271 24.80 -32.27 -3.91
C ASN A 271 26.21 -31.77 -3.62
N SER A 272 26.74 -32.39 -2.57
CA SER A 272 28.12 -32.87 -2.38
C SER A 272 29.21 -32.35 -3.32
N ALA A 273 30.23 -31.82 -2.66
CA ALA A 273 31.56 -31.49 -3.13
C ALA A 273 32.29 -32.65 -3.82
N GLU A 274 33.17 -32.30 -4.76
CA GLU A 274 34.53 -32.86 -4.80
C GLU A 274 35.54 -31.82 -5.31
N ARG A 275 36.65 -31.72 -4.57
CA ARG A 275 37.86 -30.90 -4.78
C ARG A 275 38.58 -31.39 -6.07
N SER A 276 39.46 -30.72 -6.80
CA SER A 276 40.45 -29.66 -6.51
C SER A 276 41.22 -29.31 -7.82
N THR A 277 41.79 -28.10 -7.86
CA THR A 277 42.94 -27.60 -8.68
C THR A 277 42.73 -27.20 -10.16
N PRO A 278 43.24 -26.01 -10.61
CA PRO A 278 43.21 -25.54 -12.01
C PRO A 278 44.40 -26.11 -12.81
N PRO A 279 44.33 -26.24 -14.15
CA PRO A 279 44.82 -25.16 -15.02
C PRO A 279 44.26 -25.11 -16.47
N ALA A 280 44.69 -24.06 -17.18
CA ALA A 280 44.93 -23.97 -18.63
C ALA A 280 43.76 -23.66 -19.60
N LEU A 281 43.77 -22.41 -20.08
CA LEU A 281 43.90 -22.05 -21.49
C LEU A 281 43.64 -23.20 -22.49
N LEU A 282 42.48 -23.17 -23.16
CA LEU A 282 42.35 -23.71 -24.51
C LEU A 282 41.32 -22.89 -25.32
N LYS A 283 41.86 -22.24 -26.34
CA LYS A 283 41.20 -21.52 -27.43
C LYS A 283 40.18 -22.42 -28.13
N THR A 284 39.03 -21.86 -28.48
CA THR A 284 38.32 -21.90 -29.80
C THR A 284 36.89 -21.43 -29.56
N ARG A 285 36.22 -20.62 -30.37
CA ARG A 285 36.38 -20.27 -31.78
C ARG A 285 35.72 -18.90 -31.94
N ARG A 286 36.49 -17.87 -32.32
CA ARG A 286 35.91 -16.65 -32.91
C ARG A 286 35.37 -17.06 -34.28
N GLY A 287 34.06 -17.31 -34.35
CA GLY A 287 33.34 -17.27 -35.61
C GLY A 287 33.27 -15.81 -36.03
N GLY A 288 34.06 -15.45 -37.04
CA GLY A 288 33.98 -14.14 -37.67
C GLY A 288 32.58 -13.94 -38.23
N LEU A 289 31.91 -12.90 -37.76
CA LEU A 289 30.94 -12.17 -38.57
C LEU A 289 31.73 -11.05 -39.24
N ASP A 290 31.72 -11.08 -40.58
CA ASP A 290 32.35 -10.07 -41.42
C ASP A 290 31.99 -8.64 -40.97
N PRO A 291 32.97 -7.72 -40.84
CA PRO A 291 32.74 -6.35 -40.38
C PRO A 291 32.21 -5.41 -41.48
N SER A 292 31.61 -5.93 -42.55
CA SER A 292 31.28 -5.15 -43.76
C SER A 292 29.79 -5.17 -44.14
N SER A 293 28.88 -5.28 -43.17
CA SER A 293 27.45 -4.99 -43.40
C SER A 293 26.79 -4.35 -42.17
N SER A 294 26.72 -3.01 -42.18
CA SER A 294 25.85 -2.15 -41.35
C SER A 294 25.59 -2.64 -39.91
N ALA A 295 26.51 -2.32 -39.00
CA ALA A 295 26.43 -2.60 -37.55
C ALA A 295 25.22 -1.99 -36.81
N ASN A 296 24.32 -1.30 -37.52
CA ASN A 296 23.18 -0.55 -36.98
C ASN A 296 21.82 -1.08 -37.46
N HIS A 297 21.73 -2.33 -37.91
CA HIS A 297 20.46 -2.90 -38.38
C HIS A 297 19.67 -3.55 -37.22
N PRO A 298 18.35 -3.28 -37.06
CA PRO A 298 17.51 -3.87 -36.01
C PRO A 298 17.59 -5.41 -35.94
N ASP A 299 17.81 -6.07 -37.08
CA ASP A 299 17.93 -7.53 -37.14
C ASP A 299 19.15 -8.09 -36.40
N GLN A 300 20.26 -7.35 -36.33
CA GLN A 300 21.45 -7.80 -35.61
C GLN A 300 21.25 -7.71 -34.09
N ALA A 301 20.65 -6.61 -33.62
CA ALA A 301 20.28 -6.44 -32.22
C ALA A 301 19.25 -7.51 -31.78
N LEU A 302 18.25 -7.78 -32.62
CA LEU A 302 17.28 -8.86 -32.39
C LEU A 302 17.92 -10.24 -32.33
N ARG A 303 18.84 -10.56 -33.24
CA ARG A 303 19.57 -11.83 -33.23
C ARG A 303 20.41 -11.97 -31.97
N PHE A 304 21.13 -10.92 -31.57
CA PHE A 304 21.94 -10.92 -30.35
C PHE A 304 21.07 -11.13 -29.10
N TYR A 305 19.94 -10.41 -29.01
CA TYR A 305 18.99 -10.57 -27.91
C TYR A 305 18.46 -12.00 -27.83
N ARG A 306 18.02 -12.58 -28.96
CA ARG A 306 17.53 -13.96 -29.03
C ARG A 306 18.59 -15.02 -28.69
N LEU A 307 19.85 -14.79 -29.07
CA LEU A 307 20.94 -15.71 -28.76
C LEU A 307 21.27 -15.74 -27.27
N LYS A 308 21.20 -14.59 -26.58
CA LYS A 308 21.45 -14.49 -25.14
C LYS A 308 20.26 -14.97 -24.30
N LEU A 309 19.05 -14.76 -24.78
CA LEU A 309 17.83 -15.19 -24.10
C LEU A 309 17.61 -16.69 -24.39
N GLN A 310 18.10 -17.57 -23.53
CA GLN A 310 17.92 -19.02 -23.66
C GLN A 310 16.41 -19.37 -23.71
N SER A 311 15.87 -19.52 -24.92
CA SER A 311 14.56 -20.08 -25.28
C SER A 311 13.37 -19.80 -24.32
N SER A 312 13.23 -18.57 -23.81
CA SER A 312 12.03 -18.17 -23.06
C SER A 312 11.00 -17.57 -24.02
N GLU A 313 9.87 -18.25 -24.21
CA GLU A 313 8.79 -17.83 -25.11
C GLU A 313 7.70 -16.97 -24.44
N SER A 314 7.99 -16.37 -23.27
CA SER A 314 6.97 -15.58 -22.56
C SER A 314 6.43 -14.42 -23.42
N PRO A 315 5.14 -14.06 -23.29
CA PRO A 315 4.54 -12.97 -24.04
C PRO A 315 5.25 -11.63 -23.81
N GLU A 316 5.83 -11.42 -22.62
CA GLU A 316 6.63 -10.25 -22.27
C GLU A 316 7.97 -10.23 -23.02
N CYS A 317 8.64 -11.38 -23.17
CA CYS A 317 9.84 -11.52 -23.98
C CYS A 317 9.56 -11.23 -25.46
N LYS A 318 8.42 -11.69 -25.99
CA LYS A 318 7.96 -11.35 -27.35
C LYS A 318 7.75 -9.84 -27.50
N ARG A 319 7.27 -9.17 -26.45
CA ARG A 319 7.08 -7.71 -26.44
C ARG A 319 8.41 -6.96 -26.42
N LEU A 320 9.41 -7.41 -25.64
CA LEU A 320 10.77 -6.85 -25.69
C LEU A 320 11.42 -7.01 -27.08
N GLN A 321 11.21 -8.17 -27.73
CA GLN A 321 11.62 -8.36 -29.12
C GLN A 321 10.90 -7.39 -30.06
N SER A 322 9.59 -7.21 -29.90
CA SER A 322 8.82 -6.25 -30.71
C SER A 322 9.28 -4.80 -30.51
N ILE A 323 9.82 -4.45 -29.33
CA ILE A 323 10.40 -3.14 -29.09
C ILE A 323 11.67 -2.99 -29.93
N LEU A 324 12.62 -3.92 -29.82
CA LEU A 324 13.85 -3.90 -30.62
C LEU A 324 13.58 -3.88 -32.13
N SER A 325 12.54 -4.59 -32.61
CA SER A 325 12.19 -4.61 -34.03
C SER A 325 11.64 -3.29 -34.55
N LYS A 326 11.18 -2.40 -33.67
CA LYS A 326 10.70 -1.06 -34.02
C LYS A 326 11.81 -0.01 -34.01
N MET A 327 13.07 -0.41 -33.79
CA MET A 327 14.20 0.51 -33.82
C MET A 327 14.35 1.14 -35.21
N GLN A 328 14.41 2.47 -35.26
CA GLN A 328 14.61 3.24 -36.48
C GLN A 328 15.84 4.13 -36.32
N HIS A 329 16.75 4.15 -37.30
CA HIS A 329 17.95 4.99 -37.27
C HIS A 329 18.75 4.88 -35.95
N ASN A 330 18.92 3.65 -35.46
CA ASN A 330 19.56 3.35 -34.17
C ASN A 330 18.93 4.06 -32.95
N THR A 331 17.64 4.38 -33.06
CA THR A 331 16.86 5.07 -32.03
C THR A 331 15.66 4.21 -31.65
N LEU A 332 15.37 4.16 -30.35
CA LEU A 332 14.40 3.27 -29.76
C LEU A 332 13.51 4.03 -28.76
N HIS A 333 12.21 3.78 -28.85
CA HIS A 333 11.26 4.13 -27.80
C HIS A 333 10.96 2.87 -26.98
N ILE A 334 11.30 2.90 -25.70
CA ILE A 334 11.08 1.77 -24.80
C ILE A 334 9.66 1.89 -24.24
N HIS A 335 8.74 1.08 -24.75
CA HIS A 335 7.34 1.09 -24.33
C HIS A 335 6.98 -0.21 -23.58
N LEU A 336 7.11 -0.15 -22.26
CA LEU A 336 6.77 -1.22 -21.32
C LEU A 336 5.40 -1.03 -20.66
N SER A 337 4.59 -0.06 -21.12
CA SER A 337 3.32 0.25 -20.46
C SER A 337 2.37 -0.95 -20.37
N GLY A 338 1.75 -1.13 -19.19
CA GLY A 338 0.78 -2.17 -18.89
C GLY A 338 1.37 -3.58 -18.78
N MET A 339 2.69 -3.71 -18.72
CA MET A 339 3.36 -5.02 -18.57
C MET A 339 3.48 -5.43 -17.11
N ILE A 340 3.26 -6.72 -16.85
CA ILE A 340 3.62 -7.36 -15.58
C ILE A 340 5.05 -7.84 -15.72
N LEU A 341 5.99 -7.16 -15.07
CA LEU A 341 7.43 -7.42 -15.20
C LEU A 341 8.00 -8.22 -14.03
N LYS A 342 7.14 -8.78 -13.16
CA LYS A 342 7.59 -9.64 -12.04
C LYS A 342 8.37 -10.84 -12.56
N ASN A 343 9.51 -11.12 -11.93
CA ASN A 343 10.48 -12.16 -12.29
C ASN A 343 11.11 -12.02 -13.69
N MET A 344 11.09 -10.83 -14.30
CA MET A 344 11.64 -10.59 -15.65
C MET A 344 13.02 -9.92 -15.65
N ALA A 345 13.69 -9.82 -14.50
CA ALA A 345 14.95 -9.11 -14.34
C ALA A 345 16.04 -9.57 -15.33
N ASP A 346 16.20 -10.88 -15.53
CA ASP A 346 17.19 -11.42 -16.47
C ASP A 346 16.91 -11.02 -17.91
N SER A 347 15.64 -11.12 -18.33
CA SER A 347 15.20 -10.76 -19.69
C SER A 347 15.38 -9.26 -19.96
N ILE A 348 15.10 -8.42 -18.96
CA ILE A 348 15.30 -6.97 -19.05
C ILE A 348 16.80 -6.65 -19.05
N ASN A 349 17.62 -7.31 -18.23
CA ASN A 349 19.06 -7.11 -18.24
C ASN A 349 19.68 -7.48 -19.60
N VAL A 350 19.29 -8.60 -20.20
CA VAL A 350 19.74 -8.97 -21.56
C VAL A 350 19.29 -7.94 -22.60
N PHE A 351 18.10 -7.36 -22.44
CA PHE A 351 17.62 -6.28 -23.31
C PHE A 351 18.47 -5.01 -23.15
N LEU A 352 18.75 -4.58 -21.91
CA LEU A 352 19.59 -3.41 -21.64
C LEU A 352 21.04 -3.62 -22.10
N ASP A 353 21.58 -4.82 -21.93
CA ASP A 353 22.89 -5.22 -22.47
C ASP A 353 22.92 -5.11 -24.00
N THR A 354 21.82 -5.46 -24.67
CA THR A 354 21.70 -5.33 -26.13
C THR A 354 21.71 -3.86 -26.54
N VAL A 355 20.98 -3.01 -25.83
CA VAL A 355 20.98 -1.55 -26.04
C VAL A 355 22.38 -0.97 -25.88
N GLU A 356 23.11 -1.37 -24.84
CA GLU A 356 24.50 -0.96 -24.61
C GLU A 356 25.47 -1.48 -25.68
N HIS A 357 25.33 -2.75 -26.09
CA HIS A 357 26.23 -3.38 -27.04
C HIS A 357 26.19 -2.74 -28.43
N PHE A 358 25.00 -2.34 -28.88
CA PHE A 358 24.79 -1.70 -30.18
C PHE A 358 24.72 -0.16 -30.11
N ASP A 359 25.02 0.44 -28.95
CA ASP A 359 24.93 1.89 -28.71
C ASP A 359 23.58 2.49 -29.17
N ILE A 360 22.48 1.78 -28.87
CA ILE A 360 21.14 2.17 -29.29
C ILE A 360 20.70 3.40 -28.49
N ARG A 361 20.26 4.46 -29.18
CA ARG A 361 19.78 5.70 -28.56
C ARG A 361 18.36 5.51 -28.04
N ILE A 362 18.10 5.91 -26.79
CA ILE A 362 16.74 5.83 -26.22
C ILE A 362 16.08 7.20 -26.33
N ALA A 363 15.07 7.32 -27.21
CA ALA A 363 14.35 8.57 -27.44
C ALA A 363 13.19 8.81 -26.47
N GLY A 364 12.66 7.75 -25.84
CA GLY A 364 11.64 7.88 -24.80
C GLY A 364 11.47 6.59 -24.02
N ILE A 365 11.02 6.73 -22.78
CA ILE A 365 10.79 5.63 -21.85
C ILE A 365 9.36 5.73 -21.33
N ASP A 366 8.57 4.69 -21.55
CA ASP A 366 7.23 4.55 -21.00
C ASP A 366 7.13 3.25 -20.20
N VAL A 367 6.98 3.39 -18.89
CA VAL A 367 6.80 2.30 -17.92
C VAL A 367 5.47 2.41 -17.19
N SER A 368 4.48 3.06 -17.81
CA SER A 368 3.19 3.35 -17.17
C SER A 368 2.40 2.09 -16.83
N ASN A 369 1.75 2.05 -15.67
CA ASN A 369 0.92 0.94 -15.20
C ASN A 369 1.66 -0.40 -15.20
N THR A 370 2.97 -0.37 -14.93
CA THR A 370 3.78 -1.59 -14.82
C THR A 370 3.75 -2.14 -13.40
N VAL A 371 3.75 -3.46 -13.30
CA VAL A 371 3.85 -4.18 -12.04
C VAL A 371 5.27 -4.70 -11.88
N LEU A 372 5.96 -4.22 -10.84
CA LEU A 372 7.39 -4.46 -10.63
C LEU A 372 7.60 -5.21 -9.31
N ASP A 373 8.56 -6.14 -9.31
CA ASP A 373 9.18 -6.60 -8.07
C ASP A 373 10.47 -5.81 -7.78
N ASN A 374 11.03 -6.00 -6.59
CA ASN A 374 12.25 -5.30 -6.18
C ASN A 374 13.44 -5.58 -7.12
N VAL A 375 13.57 -6.79 -7.66
CA VAL A 375 14.69 -7.16 -8.54
C VAL A 375 14.58 -6.45 -9.89
N THR A 376 13.39 -6.41 -10.46
CA THR A 376 13.09 -5.78 -11.75
C THR A 376 13.13 -4.26 -11.66
N MET A 377 12.75 -3.70 -10.50
CA MET A 377 12.96 -2.27 -10.21
C MET A 377 14.43 -1.87 -10.31
N LYS A 378 15.38 -2.73 -9.86
CA LYS A 378 16.82 -2.45 -10.02
C LYS A 378 17.24 -2.42 -11.49
N CYS A 379 16.62 -3.23 -12.36
CA CYS A 379 16.84 -3.16 -13.81
C CYS A 379 16.35 -1.83 -14.40
N LEU A 380 15.18 -1.33 -13.97
CA LEU A 380 14.73 0.01 -14.37
C LEU A 380 15.64 1.12 -13.84
N CYS A 381 16.13 1.00 -12.60
CA CYS A 381 17.14 1.92 -12.07
C CYS A 381 18.42 1.90 -12.91
N ARG A 382 18.86 0.74 -13.39
CA ARG A 382 19.99 0.63 -14.33
C ARG A 382 19.67 1.37 -15.63
N MET A 383 18.49 1.15 -16.20
CA MET A 383 18.04 1.82 -17.43
C MET A 383 18.12 3.35 -17.31
N PHE A 384 17.63 3.93 -16.22
CA PHE A 384 17.70 5.38 -15.97
C PHE A 384 19.12 5.91 -15.73
N LYS A 385 20.09 5.03 -15.42
CA LYS A 385 21.51 5.38 -15.28
C LYS A 385 22.30 5.23 -16.58
N MET A 386 21.72 4.61 -17.62
CA MET A 386 22.39 4.42 -18.90
C MET A 386 22.63 5.76 -19.61
N LYS A 387 23.82 5.92 -20.20
CA LYS A 387 24.15 7.07 -21.04
C LYS A 387 23.20 7.23 -22.23
N ALA A 388 22.76 6.09 -22.79
CA ALA A 388 21.81 6.02 -23.89
C ALA A 388 20.43 6.64 -23.57
N ALA A 389 19.99 6.54 -22.32
CA ALA A 389 18.77 7.19 -21.85
C ALA A 389 19.01 8.69 -21.62
N ARG A 390 19.98 9.03 -20.77
CA ARG A 390 20.18 10.41 -20.29
C ARG A 390 20.48 11.44 -21.38
N ARG A 391 21.17 11.04 -22.45
CA ARG A 391 21.59 11.96 -23.52
C ARG A 391 20.55 12.19 -24.61
N TYR A 392 19.65 11.24 -24.82
CA TYR A 392 18.80 11.21 -26.02
C TYR A 392 17.30 11.23 -25.71
N SER A 393 16.89 10.83 -24.51
CA SER A 393 15.47 10.75 -24.19
C SER A 393 14.82 12.13 -24.19
N LEU A 394 13.65 12.20 -24.82
CA LEU A 394 12.79 13.37 -24.91
C LEU A 394 11.60 13.27 -23.94
N SER A 395 11.16 12.05 -23.62
CA SER A 395 10.05 11.82 -22.70
C SER A 395 10.30 10.67 -21.73
N ILE A 396 9.82 10.84 -20.49
CA ILE A 396 9.73 9.77 -19.48
C ILE A 396 8.30 9.74 -18.95
N ASN A 397 7.65 8.59 -19.11
CA ASN A 397 6.33 8.33 -18.58
C ASN A 397 6.38 7.20 -17.55
N MET A 398 6.06 7.54 -16.31
CA MET A 398 6.05 6.66 -15.15
C MET A 398 4.67 6.66 -14.48
N ARG A 399 3.60 6.79 -15.25
CA ARG A 399 2.25 6.87 -14.67
C ARG A 399 1.88 5.57 -13.92
N GLY A 400 1.41 5.66 -12.67
CA GLY A 400 0.75 4.56 -11.95
C GLY A 400 1.60 3.30 -11.76
N LEU A 401 2.81 3.43 -11.23
CA LEU A 401 3.66 2.25 -10.97
C LEU A 401 3.09 1.41 -9.81
N THR A 402 2.97 0.10 -10.03
CA THR A 402 2.62 -0.84 -8.95
C THR A 402 3.92 -1.42 -8.38
N LEU A 403 4.28 -0.94 -7.19
CA LEU A 403 5.52 -1.28 -6.48
C LEU A 403 5.21 -2.09 -5.22
N ASP A 404 6.12 -2.98 -4.83
CA ASP A 404 5.98 -3.77 -3.60
C ASP A 404 6.14 -2.91 -2.33
N SER A 405 6.93 -1.82 -2.38
CA SER A 405 7.12 -0.86 -1.29
C SER A 405 7.19 0.60 -1.80
N PHE A 406 6.76 1.55 -0.96
CA PHE A 406 6.94 2.98 -1.22
C PHE A 406 8.42 3.39 -1.36
N GLY A 407 9.32 2.72 -0.61
CA GLY A 407 10.76 2.96 -0.71
C GLY A 407 11.33 2.70 -2.11
N ASP A 408 10.69 1.83 -2.89
CA ASP A 408 11.12 1.49 -4.24
C ASP A 408 10.90 2.65 -5.22
N LEU A 409 9.86 3.47 -5.01
CA LEU A 409 9.65 4.70 -5.78
C LEU A 409 10.80 5.66 -5.55
N LEU A 410 11.21 5.86 -4.28
CA LEU A 410 12.33 6.73 -3.96
C LEU A 410 13.65 6.23 -4.57
N CYS A 411 13.86 4.91 -4.63
CA CYS A 411 15.02 4.33 -5.32
C CYS A 411 15.04 4.67 -6.81
N LEU A 412 13.90 4.57 -7.50
CA LEU A 412 13.75 4.97 -8.90
C LEU A 412 14.01 6.46 -9.10
N LEU A 413 13.40 7.31 -8.28
CA LEU A 413 13.59 8.76 -8.32
C LEU A 413 15.07 9.13 -8.10
N LYS A 414 15.73 8.55 -7.10
CA LYS A 414 17.18 8.74 -6.87
C LYS A 414 18.02 8.25 -8.05
N ALA A 415 17.64 7.15 -8.69
CA ALA A 415 18.32 6.67 -9.90
C ALA A 415 18.17 7.65 -11.08
N MET A 416 17.13 8.49 -11.11
CA MET A 416 16.96 9.57 -12.08
C MET A 416 17.80 10.81 -11.73
N SER A 417 17.95 11.17 -10.45
CA SER A 417 18.65 12.41 -10.01
C SER A 417 20.14 12.28 -9.72
N SER A 418 20.72 11.08 -9.84
CA SER A 418 22.12 10.88 -9.46
C SER A 418 23.08 11.59 -10.42
N ASP A 419 23.69 12.69 -9.97
CA ASP A 419 24.66 13.53 -10.72
C ASP A 419 25.86 12.73 -11.26
N THR A 420 26.20 11.63 -10.59
CA THR A 420 27.28 10.73 -10.99
C THR A 420 27.09 10.13 -12.38
N PHE A 421 25.87 10.11 -12.92
CA PHE A 421 25.54 9.55 -14.24
C PHE A 421 25.21 10.63 -15.30
N GLY A 422 25.34 11.92 -14.94
CA GLY A 422 25.09 13.09 -15.81
C GLY A 422 23.63 13.57 -15.84
N GLN A 423 23.34 14.80 -16.25
CA GLN A 423 21.98 15.37 -16.24
C GLN A 423 21.10 14.89 -17.41
N TRP A 424 19.78 15.03 -17.28
CA TRP A 424 18.81 14.80 -18.35
C TRP A 424 18.64 16.05 -19.22
N ILE A 425 19.52 16.21 -20.19
CA ILE A 425 19.67 17.47 -20.93
C ILE A 425 18.53 17.71 -21.95
N LYS A 426 17.88 16.64 -22.44
CA LYS A 426 16.92 16.72 -23.55
C LYS A 426 15.48 16.39 -23.20
N ILE A 427 15.19 15.96 -21.98
CA ILE A 427 13.84 15.60 -21.56
C ILE A 427 12.96 16.85 -21.65
N ARG A 428 11.88 16.74 -22.43
CA ARG A 428 10.85 17.78 -22.60
C ARG A 428 9.57 17.42 -21.87
N GLU A 429 9.26 16.13 -21.75
CA GLU A 429 8.03 15.65 -21.10
C GLU A 429 8.35 14.69 -19.95
N LEU A 430 7.78 14.96 -18.77
CA LEU A 430 7.88 14.11 -17.60
C LEU A 430 6.49 13.86 -17.02
N ASN A 431 6.07 12.60 -17.01
CA ASN A 431 4.79 12.19 -16.45
C ASN A 431 5.00 11.27 -15.24
N LEU A 432 4.57 11.74 -14.06
CA LEU A 432 4.67 11.04 -12.78
C LEU A 432 3.30 10.72 -12.19
N SER A 433 2.24 10.84 -12.98
CA SER A 433 0.86 10.75 -12.52
C SER A 433 0.56 9.47 -11.73
N TYR A 434 -0.32 9.54 -10.74
CA TYR A 434 -0.77 8.43 -9.90
C TYR A 434 0.36 7.74 -9.10
N ASN A 435 1.51 8.39 -8.92
CA ASN A 435 2.49 8.00 -7.92
C ASN A 435 2.34 8.93 -6.71
N THR A 436 1.99 8.39 -5.56
CA THR A 436 1.77 9.25 -4.38
C THR A 436 3.11 9.69 -3.77
N PHE A 437 3.28 10.99 -3.49
CA PHE A 437 4.52 11.52 -2.88
C PHE A 437 4.40 11.81 -1.37
N ILE A 438 3.21 11.61 -0.78
CA ILE A 438 2.85 12.08 0.57
C ILE A 438 2.70 10.94 1.61
N LEU A 439 2.77 9.66 1.24
CA LEU A 439 2.32 8.59 2.15
C LEU A 439 3.24 8.26 3.34
N THR A 440 4.36 8.97 3.54
CA THR A 440 5.30 8.66 4.64
C THR A 440 5.81 9.92 5.32
N ASN A 441 6.23 9.79 6.60
CA ASN A 441 6.99 10.82 7.32
C ASN A 441 8.35 11.13 6.68
N ASP A 442 8.71 10.45 5.59
CA ASP A 442 9.95 10.65 4.85
C ASP A 442 9.78 11.74 3.77
N THR A 443 10.36 12.91 4.06
CA THR A 443 10.38 14.07 3.14
C THR A 443 11.23 13.87 1.88
N SER A 444 11.92 12.73 1.73
CA SER A 444 12.87 12.49 0.64
C SER A 444 12.25 12.58 -0.76
N ALA A 445 11.00 12.14 -0.95
CA ALA A 445 10.33 12.23 -2.24
C ALA A 445 9.96 13.68 -2.60
N LEU A 446 9.60 14.51 -1.61
CA LEU A 446 9.35 15.94 -1.79
C LEU A 446 10.66 16.72 -2.03
N LYS A 447 11.76 16.33 -1.37
CA LYS A 447 13.10 16.87 -1.65
C LYS A 447 13.53 16.59 -3.09
N TRP A 448 13.27 15.38 -3.58
CA TRP A 448 13.54 15.04 -4.98
C TRP A 448 12.80 15.97 -5.96
N LEU A 449 11.53 16.30 -5.67
CA LEU A 449 10.77 17.27 -6.48
C LEU A 449 11.41 18.67 -6.47
N GLN A 450 12.05 19.09 -5.37
CA GLN A 450 12.76 20.38 -5.30
C GLN A 450 13.98 20.45 -6.23
N GLU A 451 14.56 19.31 -6.56
CA GLU A 451 15.75 19.18 -7.40
C GLU A 451 15.42 19.03 -8.89
N LEU A 452 14.14 18.86 -9.24
CA LEU A 452 13.67 18.68 -10.63
C LEU A 452 14.23 19.72 -11.61
N PRO A 453 14.25 21.04 -11.31
CA PRO A 453 14.78 22.04 -12.24
C PRO A 453 16.27 21.87 -12.57
N GLN A 454 17.05 21.33 -11.62
CA GLN A 454 18.48 21.07 -11.83
C GLN A 454 18.69 19.80 -12.66
N GLN A 455 17.83 18.81 -12.47
CA GLN A 455 17.96 17.49 -13.12
C GLN A 455 17.42 17.47 -14.55
N PHE A 456 16.37 18.27 -14.83
CA PHE A 456 15.67 18.31 -16.11
C PHE A 456 15.59 19.74 -16.68
N PRO A 457 16.72 20.41 -16.96
CA PRO A 457 16.74 21.84 -17.32
C PRO A 457 15.97 22.18 -18.60
N ALA A 458 15.72 21.21 -19.48
CA ALA A 458 15.00 21.39 -20.74
C ALA A 458 13.50 21.02 -20.67
N LEU A 459 12.97 20.73 -19.49
CA LEU A 459 11.59 20.28 -19.31
C LEU A 459 10.58 21.34 -19.77
N GLU A 460 9.66 20.93 -20.65
CA GLU A 460 8.59 21.76 -21.20
C GLU A 460 7.20 21.36 -20.66
N GLU A 461 7.01 20.09 -20.30
CA GLU A 461 5.75 19.52 -19.83
C GLU A 461 5.96 18.66 -18.58
N LEU A 462 5.22 18.97 -17.51
CA LEU A 462 5.24 18.24 -16.25
C LEU A 462 3.82 17.81 -15.86
N ILE A 463 3.60 16.50 -15.77
CA ILE A 463 2.29 15.91 -15.47
C ILE A 463 2.34 15.26 -14.08
N LEU A 464 1.56 15.80 -13.14
CA LEU A 464 1.52 15.43 -11.73
C LEU A 464 0.11 15.04 -11.27
N VAL A 465 -0.70 14.42 -12.14
CA VAL A 465 -2.09 14.06 -11.82
C VAL A 465 -2.15 13.09 -10.64
N SER A 466 -2.95 13.39 -9.62
CA SER A 466 -3.15 12.51 -8.43
C SER A 466 -1.85 12.12 -7.70
N CYS A 467 -0.81 12.94 -7.75
CA CYS A 467 0.45 12.77 -7.01
C CYS A 467 0.35 13.17 -5.53
N PHE A 468 -0.59 14.06 -5.22
CA PHE A 468 -0.81 14.71 -3.93
C PHE A 468 -2.28 14.55 -3.50
N PRO A 469 -2.76 13.33 -3.22
CA PRO A 469 -4.15 13.12 -2.80
C PRO A 469 -4.42 13.79 -1.44
N SER A 470 -5.64 14.30 -1.24
CA SER A 470 -6.09 14.86 0.04
C SER A 470 -6.01 13.80 1.14
N LEU A 471 -5.06 13.96 2.07
CA LEU A 471 -4.95 13.14 3.28
C LEU A 471 -5.93 13.62 4.38
N PHE A 472 -6.10 12.84 5.45
CA PHE A 472 -6.89 13.22 6.62
C PHE A 472 -6.41 14.54 7.26
N TRP A 473 -7.33 15.30 7.86
CA TRP A 473 -7.14 16.70 8.30
C TRP A 473 -5.91 16.92 9.19
N ASP A 474 -5.58 15.97 10.08
CA ASP A 474 -4.45 16.10 11.02
C ASP A 474 -3.06 16.03 10.37
N ILE A 475 -2.95 15.48 9.15
CA ILE A 475 -1.68 15.35 8.38
C ILE A 475 -1.55 16.49 7.34
N GLN A 476 -2.63 17.24 7.08
CA GLN A 476 -2.68 18.24 6.01
C GLN A 476 -1.74 19.42 6.27
N HIS A 477 -1.63 19.91 7.50
CA HIS A 477 -0.90 21.14 7.80
C HIS A 477 0.63 21.03 7.66
N GLN A 478 1.26 20.00 8.21
CA GLN A 478 2.72 19.80 8.07
C GLN A 478 3.13 19.36 6.66
N THR A 479 2.17 18.85 5.90
CA THR A 479 2.36 18.41 4.51
C THR A 479 2.23 19.58 3.55
N GLU A 480 1.30 20.51 3.79
CA GLU A 480 1.06 21.68 2.93
C GLU A 480 2.33 22.50 2.69
N GLU A 481 3.02 22.91 3.75
CA GLU A 481 4.23 23.73 3.64
C GLU A 481 5.35 23.00 2.87
N LYS A 482 5.47 21.69 3.05
CA LYS A 482 6.47 20.87 2.35
C LYS A 482 6.14 20.69 0.87
N VAL A 483 4.87 20.45 0.55
CA VAL A 483 4.39 20.36 -0.84
C VAL A 483 4.52 21.73 -1.52
N PHE A 484 4.14 22.81 -0.82
CA PHE A 484 4.34 24.17 -1.29
C PHE A 484 5.81 24.46 -1.58
N ALA A 485 6.73 24.15 -0.65
CA ALA A 485 8.17 24.32 -0.85
C ALA A 485 8.70 23.49 -2.03
N ALA A 486 8.18 22.27 -2.21
CA ALA A 486 8.51 21.42 -3.35
C ALA A 486 8.07 22.04 -4.67
N LEU A 487 6.82 22.49 -4.77
CA LEU A 487 6.27 23.09 -5.98
C LEU A 487 6.81 24.51 -6.24
N LEU A 488 7.23 25.25 -5.21
CA LEU A 488 7.84 26.57 -5.37
C LEU A 488 9.13 26.49 -6.21
N SER A 489 9.83 25.36 -6.15
CA SER A 489 11.01 25.10 -6.99
C SER A 489 10.71 25.14 -8.49
N LEU A 490 9.46 24.91 -8.89
CA LEU A 490 9.06 24.93 -10.31
C LEU A 490 9.29 26.28 -10.96
N ARG A 491 9.36 27.38 -10.18
CA ARG A 491 9.73 28.72 -10.67
C ARG A 491 11.13 28.80 -11.26
N ARG A 492 11.99 27.83 -10.95
CA ARG A 492 13.35 27.75 -11.48
C ARG A 492 13.39 27.15 -12.88
N PHE A 493 12.30 26.58 -13.38
CA PHE A 493 12.23 26.15 -14.76
C PHE A 493 12.11 27.35 -15.70
N SER A 494 13.06 27.48 -16.62
CA SER A 494 13.07 28.53 -17.65
C SER A 494 12.29 28.16 -18.92
N ARG A 495 11.72 26.94 -18.99
CA ARG A 495 11.12 26.39 -20.21
C ARG A 495 9.80 25.65 -20.00
N LEU A 496 9.30 25.59 -18.77
CA LEU A 496 8.11 24.82 -18.43
C LEU A 496 6.86 25.52 -18.98
N LYS A 497 6.28 24.96 -20.03
CA LYS A 497 5.12 25.49 -20.76
C LYS A 497 3.81 24.86 -20.32
N LYS A 498 3.83 23.60 -19.88
CA LYS A 498 2.62 22.86 -19.51
C LYS A 498 2.76 22.19 -18.16
N ILE A 499 1.75 22.37 -17.32
CA ILE A 499 1.59 21.64 -16.06
C ILE A 499 0.19 21.04 -16.05
N ASP A 500 0.11 19.75 -15.73
CA ASP A 500 -1.14 19.11 -15.35
C ASP A 500 -1.07 18.73 -13.87
N TYR A 501 -1.90 19.38 -13.07
CA TYR A 501 -1.98 19.18 -11.61
C TYR A 501 -3.35 18.63 -11.19
N SER A 502 -4.05 17.97 -12.10
CA SER A 502 -5.41 17.47 -11.87
C SER A 502 -5.49 16.42 -10.74
N SER A 503 -6.67 16.28 -10.13
CA SER A 503 -6.98 15.27 -9.11
C SER A 503 -6.10 15.32 -7.85
N ASN A 504 -5.46 16.46 -7.59
CA ASN A 504 -4.68 16.70 -6.39
C ASN A 504 -5.44 17.53 -5.36
N TRP A 505 -4.99 17.43 -4.12
CA TRP A 505 -5.28 18.43 -3.11
C TRP A 505 -4.58 19.74 -3.43
N VAL A 506 -5.27 20.86 -3.21
CA VAL A 506 -4.75 22.18 -3.52
C VAL A 506 -5.17 23.21 -2.48
N SER A 507 -4.25 24.13 -2.16
CA SER A 507 -4.51 25.35 -1.40
C SER A 507 -4.32 26.60 -2.27
N SER A 508 -4.81 27.75 -1.80
CA SER A 508 -4.65 29.00 -2.54
C SER A 508 -3.17 29.38 -2.75
N ALA A 509 -2.31 29.03 -1.80
CA ALA A 509 -0.87 29.22 -1.90
C ALA A 509 -0.26 28.39 -3.06
N ILE A 510 -0.66 27.13 -3.22
CA ILE A 510 -0.20 26.27 -4.31
C ILE A 510 -0.68 26.80 -5.67
N LEU A 511 -1.94 27.22 -5.77
CA LEU A 511 -2.46 27.85 -7.00
C LEU A 511 -1.65 29.10 -7.38
N HIS A 512 -1.30 29.93 -6.40
CA HIS A 512 -0.50 31.12 -6.64
C HIS A 512 0.89 30.80 -7.21
N ILE A 513 1.48 29.64 -6.91
CA ILE A 513 2.74 29.23 -7.54
C ILE A 513 2.54 29.09 -9.06
N PHE A 514 1.51 28.37 -9.51
CA PHE A 514 1.30 28.13 -10.94
C PHE A 514 1.03 29.42 -11.72
N PHE A 515 0.27 30.37 -11.15
CA PHE A 515 0.01 31.68 -11.78
C PHE A 515 1.25 32.60 -11.83
N THR A 516 2.33 32.26 -11.14
CA THR A 516 3.58 33.03 -11.14
C THR A 516 4.67 32.44 -12.02
N LEU A 517 4.37 31.36 -12.76
CA LEU A 517 5.28 30.76 -13.72
C LEU A 517 5.18 31.53 -15.04
N SER A 518 6.21 32.31 -15.36
CA SER A 518 6.19 33.25 -16.51
C SER A 518 6.09 32.57 -17.88
N GLU A 519 6.61 31.34 -18.01
CA GLU A 519 6.63 30.60 -19.28
C GLU A 519 5.45 29.63 -19.44
N LEU A 520 4.59 29.51 -18.44
CA LEU A 520 3.47 28.58 -18.43
C LEU A 520 2.39 29.05 -19.42
N ARG A 521 2.02 28.16 -20.34
CA ARG A 521 1.00 28.39 -21.39
C ARG A 521 -0.25 27.52 -21.20
N GLN A 522 -0.10 26.38 -20.54
CA GLN A 522 -1.19 25.46 -20.30
C GLN A 522 -1.12 24.94 -18.85
N LEU A 523 -2.23 25.09 -18.14
CA LEU A 523 -2.38 24.66 -16.76
C LEU A 523 -3.69 23.87 -16.63
N THR A 524 -3.58 22.55 -16.50
CA THR A 524 -4.75 21.67 -16.32
C THR A 524 -5.00 21.43 -14.82
N LEU A 525 -6.21 21.72 -14.36
CA LEU A 525 -6.62 21.72 -12.95
C LEU A 525 -7.95 20.96 -12.74
N ASP A 526 -8.12 19.82 -13.39
CA ASP A 526 -9.36 19.06 -13.31
C ASP A 526 -9.49 18.34 -11.97
N ASN A 527 -10.71 18.21 -11.44
CA ASN A 527 -11.02 17.42 -10.23
C ASN A 527 -10.16 17.77 -8.99
N LEU A 528 -9.79 19.04 -8.81
CA LEU A 528 -9.07 19.49 -7.62
C LEU A 528 -9.87 19.28 -6.33
N LYS A 529 -9.16 18.94 -5.24
CA LYS A 529 -9.72 18.86 -3.89
C LYS A 529 -9.26 20.05 -3.07
N PHE A 530 -10.18 20.93 -2.70
CA PHE A 530 -9.88 22.11 -1.88
C PHE A 530 -9.91 21.75 -0.39
N ALA A 531 -8.91 22.21 0.37
CA ALA A 531 -8.94 22.12 1.83
C ALA A 531 -10.00 23.08 2.40
N SER A 532 -10.89 22.60 3.26
CA SER A 532 -11.89 23.44 3.92
C SER A 532 -11.23 24.32 5.00
N ARG A 533 -11.19 25.65 4.75
CA ARG A 533 -10.65 26.75 5.59
C ARG A 533 -9.12 26.84 5.69
N SER A 534 -8.47 27.43 4.70
CA SER A 534 -7.05 27.81 4.77
C SER A 534 -6.85 29.26 5.29
N LEU A 535 -7.08 29.49 6.58
CA LEU A 535 -6.62 30.73 7.24
C LEU A 535 -5.08 30.87 7.20
N MET A 536 -4.34 29.77 6.95
CA MET A 536 -2.87 29.72 6.92
C MET A 536 -2.23 30.04 5.57
N SER A 537 -2.99 30.07 4.47
CA SER A 537 -2.38 30.28 3.14
C SER A 537 -1.82 31.70 2.97
N GLU A 538 -2.39 32.69 3.65
CA GLU A 538 -1.83 34.05 3.68
C GLU A 538 -0.49 34.08 4.45
N GLU A 539 -0.37 33.36 5.56
CA GLU A 539 0.89 33.27 6.31
C GLU A 539 2.01 32.58 5.53
N ILE A 540 1.72 31.49 4.79
CA ILE A 540 2.71 30.79 3.96
C ILE A 540 3.20 31.71 2.82
N VAL A 541 2.27 32.41 2.17
CA VAL A 541 2.55 33.39 1.11
C VAL A 541 3.43 34.54 1.64
N GLN A 542 3.15 35.03 2.86
CA GLN A 542 3.94 36.06 3.53
C GLN A 542 5.34 35.58 3.92
N ARG A 543 5.48 34.41 4.55
CA ARG A 543 6.77 33.82 4.95
C ARG A 543 7.70 33.59 3.76
N HIS A 544 7.14 33.26 2.59
CA HIS A 544 7.90 33.05 1.36
C HIS A 544 7.95 34.30 0.44
N GLY A 545 7.56 35.47 0.94
CA GLY A 545 7.80 36.76 0.30
C GLY A 545 7.01 37.03 -0.99
N LEU A 546 5.86 36.37 -1.17
CA LEU A 546 5.09 36.42 -2.42
C LEU A 546 4.19 37.67 -2.57
N GLU A 547 4.00 38.47 -1.52
CA GLU A 547 3.16 39.68 -1.56
C GLU A 547 3.68 40.74 -2.55
N LYS A 548 5.01 40.80 -2.76
CA LYS A 548 5.63 41.80 -3.65
C LYS A 548 5.48 41.48 -5.15
N THR A 549 5.08 40.26 -5.49
CA THR A 549 4.92 39.78 -6.88
C THR A 549 3.52 39.96 -7.47
N ARG A 550 2.62 40.72 -6.83
CA ARG A 550 1.30 41.13 -7.38
C ARG A 550 1.36 41.97 -8.67
N LYS A 551 2.49 42.02 -9.38
CA LYS A 551 2.60 42.69 -10.68
C LYS A 551 2.26 41.70 -11.80
N SER A 552 1.16 42.02 -12.47
CA SER A 552 0.65 41.46 -13.75
C SER A 552 0.48 39.95 -13.79
N ILE A 553 -0.75 39.50 -13.57
CA ILE A 553 -1.28 38.25 -14.14
C ILE A 553 -0.95 38.28 -15.66
N PRO A 554 -0.31 37.26 -16.23
CA PRO A 554 -0.01 37.22 -17.67
C PRO A 554 -1.28 37.33 -18.50
N ASP A 555 -1.15 37.86 -19.71
CA ASP A 555 -2.26 38.12 -20.63
C ASP A 555 -3.13 36.87 -20.84
N LEU A 556 -4.36 36.92 -20.29
CA LEU A 556 -5.31 35.80 -20.19
C LEU A 556 -5.78 35.31 -21.57
N GLU A 557 -5.59 36.09 -22.63
CA GLU A 557 -5.95 35.72 -24.01
C GLU A 557 -5.11 34.55 -24.57
N SER A 558 -3.96 34.25 -23.95
CA SER A 558 -3.07 33.16 -24.38
C SER A 558 -3.27 31.84 -23.60
N TRP A 559 -4.17 31.81 -22.63
CA TRP A 559 -4.37 30.68 -21.74
C TRP A 559 -5.48 29.77 -22.26
N THR A 560 -5.15 28.49 -22.47
CA THR A 560 -6.16 27.44 -22.64
C THR A 560 -6.41 26.84 -21.26
N LEU A 561 -7.54 27.19 -20.66
CA LEU A 561 -8.05 26.57 -19.42
C LEU A 561 -8.66 25.20 -19.72
#